data_AF-A0A7V3N947-F1
#
_entry.id   AF-A0A7V3N947-F1
#
_cell.length_a   1.000
_cell.length_b   1.000
_cell.length_c   1.000
_cell.angle_alpha   90.00
_cell.angle_beta   90.00
_cell.angle_gamma   90.00
#
_symmetry.space_group_name_H-M   'P 1'
#
loop_
_entity.id
_entity.type
_entity.pdbx_description
1 polymer ?
#
loop_
_entity_poly.entity_id
_entity_poly.type
_entity_poly.pdbx_seq_one_letter_code
_entity_poly.pdbx_strand_id
1 'polypeptide(L)' 'MSGGNFRGSLQRVLAGLGVAAVVALSGCQVDVGGQILPSPYYMTDDVQYYAPGPEFKLAREAAALRQARAEQAQPPQR' A
#
# COMPACT_ATOMS: atom_id res chain seq x y z
N MET A 1 3.89 60.96 7.98
CA MET A 1 2.86 60.01 8.46
C MET A 1 2.48 59.11 7.30
N SER A 2 2.85 57.81 7.28
CA SER A 2 2.18 56.73 6.52
C SER A 2 3.11 55.50 6.41
N GLY A 3 3.39 54.82 7.52
CA GLY A 3 4.18 53.57 7.53
C GLY A 3 3.44 52.37 8.13
N GLY A 4 2.34 52.60 8.85
CA GLY A 4 1.59 51.55 9.56
C GLY A 4 0.70 50.70 8.65
N ASN A 5 0.11 51.30 7.62
CA ASN A 5 -0.88 50.63 6.77
C ASN A 5 -0.25 49.60 5.81
N PHE A 6 1.00 49.82 5.40
CA PHE A 6 1.71 48.93 4.47
C PHE A 6 2.04 47.57 5.11
N ARG A 7 2.44 47.57 6.39
CA ARG A 7 2.72 46.33 7.14
C ARG A 7 1.47 45.51 7.38
N GLY A 8 0.35 46.15 7.70
CA GLY A 8 -0.94 45.48 7.90
C GLY A 8 -1.53 44.91 6.60
N SER A 9 -1.39 45.63 5.47
CA SER A 9 -1.82 45.11 4.15
C SER A 9 -0.97 43.92 3.72
N LEU A 10 0.35 44.00 3.89
CA LEU A 10 1.26 42.92 3.55
C LEU A 10 1.00 41.66 4.37
N GLN A 11 0.73 41.80 5.68
CA GLN A 11 0.36 40.67 6.55
C GLN A 11 -0.93 39.97 6.09
N ARG A 12 -1.94 40.73 5.64
CA ARG A 12 -3.20 40.15 5.14
C ARG A 12 -2.99 39.37 3.83
N VAL A 13 -2.16 39.90 2.93
CA VAL A 13 -1.81 39.22 1.67
C VAL A 13 -1.05 37.92 1.95
N LEU A 14 -0.06 37.95 2.84
CA LEU A 14 0.70 36.77 3.24
C LEU A 14 -0.18 35.72 3.94
N ALA A 15 -1.11 36.15 4.80
CA ALA A 15 -2.06 35.25 5.44
C ALA A 15 -3.01 34.60 4.41
N GLY A 16 -3.52 35.38 3.45
CA GLY A 16 -4.37 34.85 2.37
C GLY A 16 -3.65 33.84 1.48
N LEU A 17 -2.40 34.14 1.09
CA LEU A 17 -1.55 33.21 0.35
C LEU A 17 -1.24 31.94 1.15
N GLY A 18 -1.00 32.06 2.46
CA GLY A 18 -0.78 30.93 3.35
C GLY A 18 -1.98 29.98 3.39
N VAL A 19 -3.20 30.52 3.56
CA VAL A 19 -4.43 29.72 3.56
C VAL A 19 -4.66 29.05 2.19
N ALA A 20 -4.46 29.79 1.09
CA ALA A 20 -4.60 29.23 -0.26
C ALA A 20 -3.60 28.10 -0.52
N ALA A 21 -2.35 28.25 -0.05
CA ALA A 21 -1.33 27.22 -0.15
C ALA A 21 -1.69 25.98 0.67
N VAL A 22 -2.21 26.14 1.90
CA VAL A 22 -2.68 25.01 2.71
C VAL A 22 -3.79 24.25 1.99
N VAL A 23 -4.79 24.95 1.45
CA VAL A 23 -5.91 24.31 0.73
C VAL A 23 -5.44 23.60 -0.55
N ALA A 24 -4.51 24.20 -1.30
CA ALA A 24 -3.98 23.63 -2.53
C ALA A 24 -3.06 22.40 -2.28
N LEU A 25 -2.36 22.37 -1.14
CA LEU A 25 -1.45 21.28 -0.76
C LEU A 25 -2.11 20.22 0.12
N SER A 26 -3.24 20.53 0.78
CA SER A 26 -4.05 19.55 1.50
C SER A 26 -4.90 18.77 0.49
N GLY A 27 -4.55 17.50 0.25
CA GLY A 27 -5.38 16.62 -0.56
C GLY A 27 -6.78 16.43 0.04
N CYS A 28 -7.81 16.44 -0.81
CA CYS A 28 -9.13 15.95 -0.44
C CYS A 28 -9.07 14.43 -0.48
N GLN A 29 -9.00 13.78 0.69
CA GLN A 29 -9.05 12.33 0.79
C GLN A 29 -10.31 11.83 0.04
N VAL A 30 -10.12 11.11 -1.06
CA VAL A 30 -11.22 10.73 -1.96
C VAL A 30 -11.91 9.50 -1.38
N ASP A 31 -13.14 9.67 -0.90
CA ASP A 31 -14.02 8.56 -0.53
C ASP A 31 -14.81 8.13 -1.76
N VAL A 32 -14.67 6.87 -2.16
CA VAL A 32 -15.43 6.29 -3.28
C VAL A 32 -16.21 5.11 -2.73
N GLY A 33 -17.53 5.28 -2.61
CA GLY A 33 -18.42 4.22 -2.11
C GLY A 33 -18.32 3.96 -0.60
N GLY A 34 -17.91 4.93 0.21
CA GLY A 34 -17.75 4.77 1.66
C GLY A 34 -16.42 4.12 2.08
N GLN A 35 -15.48 3.98 1.16
CA GLN A 35 -14.12 3.52 1.42
C GLN A 35 -13.07 4.52 0.92
N ILE A 36 -12.00 4.65 1.70
CA ILE A 36 -10.77 5.32 1.29
C ILE A 36 -9.96 4.35 0.44
N LEU A 37 -9.85 4.64 -0.85
CA LEU A 37 -9.13 3.78 -1.77
C LEU A 37 -7.60 3.88 -1.51
N PRO A 38 -6.86 2.75 -1.49
CA PRO A 38 -5.41 2.73 -1.26
C PRO A 38 -4.59 3.51 -2.30
N SER A 39 -5.13 3.66 -3.51
CA SER A 39 -4.47 4.34 -4.63
C SER A 39 -5.50 5.04 -5.54
N PRO A 40 -5.10 6.10 -6.28
CA PRO A 40 -6.00 6.83 -7.18
C PRO A 40 -6.57 5.99 -8.33
N TYR A 41 -5.89 4.90 -8.68
CA TYR A 41 -6.23 4.04 -9.81
C TYR A 41 -6.96 2.76 -9.40
N TYR A 42 -7.28 2.58 -8.11
CA TYR A 42 -7.82 1.33 -7.59
C TYR A 42 -9.09 0.81 -8.32
N MET A 43 -9.91 1.71 -8.87
CA MET A 43 -11.12 1.32 -9.64
C MET A 43 -10.81 0.87 -11.07
N THR A 44 -9.67 1.30 -11.62
CA THR A 44 -9.21 0.96 -12.97
C THR A 44 -8.06 -0.04 -12.98
N ASP A 45 -7.51 -0.34 -11.81
CA ASP A 45 -6.46 -1.33 -11.60
C ASP A 45 -7.09 -2.69 -11.82
N ASP A 46 -6.64 -3.38 -12.86
CA ASP A 46 -7.01 -4.76 -13.08
C ASP A 46 -6.47 -5.57 -11.91
N VAL A 47 -7.31 -6.45 -11.35
CA VAL A 47 -6.83 -7.44 -10.39
C VAL A 47 -5.69 -8.18 -11.08
N GLN A 48 -4.46 -7.99 -10.62
CA GLN A 48 -3.30 -8.70 -11.15
C GLN A 48 -3.50 -10.18 -10.90
N TYR A 49 -4.10 -10.85 -11.89
CA TYR A 49 -4.40 -12.26 -11.83
C TYR A 49 -3.09 -13.02 -11.95
N TYR A 50 -2.54 -13.41 -10.81
CA TYR A 50 -1.51 -14.43 -10.76
C TYR A 50 -2.22 -15.77 -10.87
N ALA A 51 -1.99 -16.48 -11.97
CA ALA A 51 -2.46 -17.86 -12.08
C ALA A 51 -2.01 -18.64 -10.84
N PRO A 52 -2.85 -19.55 -10.31
CA PRO A 52 -2.43 -20.40 -9.22
C PRO A 52 -1.08 -21.02 -9.57
N GLY A 53 -0.15 -20.98 -8.62
CA GLY A 53 1.21 -21.48 -8.81
C GLY A 53 1.19 -22.90 -9.38
N PRO A 54 2.27 -23.34 -10.06
CA PRO A 54 2.30 -24.64 -10.67
C PRO A 54 1.96 -25.74 -9.65
N GLU A 55 0.86 -26.45 -9.90
CA GLU A 55 0.45 -27.59 -9.09
C GLU A 55 1.60 -28.60 -8.99
N PHE A 56 1.91 -29.03 -7.76
CA PHE A 56 2.97 -29.99 -7.53
C PHE A 56 2.52 -31.40 -7.91
N LYS A 57 2.68 -31.75 -9.19
CA LYS A 57 2.20 -33.01 -9.81
C LYS A 57 2.73 -34.28 -9.13
N LEU A 58 3.86 -34.21 -8.44
CA LEU A 58 4.56 -35.36 -7.86
C LEU A 58 4.38 -35.46 -6.33
N ALA A 59 3.22 -35.03 -5.81
CA ALA A 59 2.91 -35.07 -4.39
C ALA A 59 3.13 -36.46 -3.76
N ARG A 60 2.76 -37.53 -4.50
CA ARG A 60 2.92 -38.92 -4.06
C ARG A 60 4.39 -39.34 -3.99
N GLU A 61 5.18 -39.00 -5.00
CA GLU A 61 6.61 -39.32 -5.04
C GLU A 61 7.38 -38.55 -3.97
N ALA A 62 7.06 -37.28 -3.76
CA ALA A 62 7.66 -36.50 -2.67
C ALA A 62 7.25 -37.01 -1.28
N ALA A 63 6.05 -37.59 -1.13
CA ALA A 63 5.64 -38.23 0.11
C ALA A 63 6.41 -39.54 0.33
N ALA A 64 6.55 -40.37 -0.71
CA ALA A 64 7.33 -41.61 -0.66
C ALA A 64 8.81 -41.33 -0.34
N LEU A 65 9.41 -40.33 -0.99
CA LEU A 65 10.80 -39.92 -0.72
C LEU A 65 10.98 -39.37 0.71
N ARG A 66 9.97 -38.67 1.25
CA ARG A 66 9.98 -38.20 2.64
C ARG A 66 9.94 -39.36 3.64
N GLN A 67 9.10 -40.37 3.38
CA GLN A 67 9.01 -41.57 4.22
C GLN A 67 10.31 -42.38 4.19
N ALA A 68 10.87 -42.64 3.01
CA ALA A 68 12.11 -43.37 2.87
C ALA A 68 13.29 -42.68 3.58
N ARG A 69 13.38 -41.35 3.49
CA ARG A 69 14.40 -40.59 4.24
C ARG A 69 14.19 -40.67 5.75
N ALA A 70 12.94 -40.68 6.23
CA ALA A 70 12.64 -40.81 7.65
C ALA A 70 13.05 -42.19 8.19
N GLU A 71 12.78 -43.28 7.46
CA GLU A 71 13.23 -44.63 7.83
C GLU A 71 14.76 -44.75 7.85
N GLN A 72 15.45 -44.13 6.89
CA GLN A 72 16.92 -44.11 6.87
C GLN A 72 17.53 -43.30 8.01
N ALA A 73 16.83 -42.25 8.46
CA ALA A 73 17.25 -41.42 9.59
C ALA A 73 16.91 -42.04 10.95
N GLN A 74 15.98 -43.01 10.99
CA GLN A 74 15.63 -43.70 12.22
C GLN A 74 16.75 -44.70 12.56
N PRO A 75 17.41 -44.58 13.73
CA PRO A 75 18.41 -45.57 14.14
C PRO A 75 17.72 -46.94 14.29
N PRO A 76 18.41 -48.04 13.98
CA PRO A 76 17.83 -49.38 14.01
C PRO A 76 17.27 -49.66 15.41
N GLN A 77 15.95 -49.85 15.47
CA GLN A 77 15.26 -50.33 16.68
C GLN A 77 15.65 -51.80 16.83
N ARG A 78 16.73 -52.06 17.58
CA ARG A 78 17.11 -53.42 17.99
C ARG A 78 16.18 -53.92 19.07
#